data_AF-I3CEB2-F1
#
_entry.id   AF-I3CEB2-F1
#
_cell.length_a   1.000
_cell.length_b   1.000
_cell.length_c   1.000
_cell.angle_alpha   90.00
_cell.angle_beta   90.00
_cell.angle_gamma   90.00
#
_symmetry.space_group_name_H-M   'P 1'
#
loop_
_entity.id
_entity.type
_entity.pdbx_description
1 polymer ?
#
loop_
_entity_poly.entity_id
_entity_poly.type
_entity_poly.pdbx_seq_one_letter_code
_entity_poly.pdbx_strand_id
1 'polypeptide(L)' 'MSEATQEQWKVYGYDTFARETYFIGLFATEAEAQQAVMQINQRLEKYQDAELRDSVWIVPPTTA' A
#
# COMPACT_ATOMS: atom_id res chain seq x y z
N MET A 1 14.92 11.78 15.41
CA MET A 1 14.79 10.52 14.66
C MET A 1 13.72 10.75 13.59
N SER A 2 14.17 10.83 12.34
CA SER A 2 13.43 10.65 11.06
C SER A 2 12.15 11.47 10.80
N GLU A 3 12.28 12.79 10.67
CA GLU A 3 11.24 13.68 10.11
C GLU A 3 10.86 13.34 8.64
N ALA A 4 11.73 12.65 7.89
CA ALA A 4 11.50 12.35 6.47
C ALA A 4 10.30 11.42 6.19
N THR A 5 9.83 10.64 7.18
CA THR A 5 8.74 9.67 6.96
C THR A 5 7.34 10.31 7.04
N GLN A 6 7.23 11.57 7.44
CA GLN A 6 5.95 12.29 7.49
C GLN A 6 5.56 12.91 6.15
N GLU A 7 6.54 13.18 5.28
CA GLU A 7 6.36 13.83 3.98
C GLU A 7 6.13 12.84 2.82
N GLN A 8 6.18 11.54 3.08
CA GLN A 8 6.09 10.52 2.04
C GLN A 8 4.73 9.82 2.02
N TRP A 9 4.27 9.50 0.81
CA TRP A 9 3.08 8.70 0.57
C TRP A 9 3.37 7.26 0.97
N LYS A 10 2.51 6.67 1.80
CA LYS A 10 2.70 5.30 2.29
C LYS A 10 1.71 4.39 1.63
N VAL A 11 2.14 3.19 1.28
CA VAL A 11 1.24 2.14 0.81
C VAL A 11 1.24 1.00 1.83
N TYR A 12 0.04 0.56 2.19
CA TYR A 12 -0.20 -0.54 3.11
C TYR A 12 -1.10 -1.58 2.45
N GLY A 13 -0.90 -2.83 2.86
CA GLY A 13 -1.75 -3.94 2.52
C GLY A 13 -2.41 -4.53 3.75
N TYR A 14 -3.50 -5.26 3.55
CA TYR A 14 -4.12 -6.10 4.55
C TYR A 14 -4.19 -7.52 3.99
N ASP A 15 -3.49 -8.44 4.67
CA ASP A 15 -3.53 -9.85 4.36
C ASP A 15 -4.83 -10.43 4.90
N THR A 16 -5.71 -10.85 3.99
CA THR A 16 -7.04 -11.34 4.38
C THR A 16 -6.97 -12.68 5.13
N PHE A 17 -5.94 -13.50 4.84
CA PHE A 17 -5.76 -14.80 5.46
C PHE A 17 -5.17 -14.68 6.87
N ALA A 18 -4.08 -13.92 7.02
CA ALA A 18 -3.41 -13.68 8.29
C ALA A 18 -4.16 -12.66 9.18
N ARG A 19 -5.04 -11.84 8.59
CA ARG A 19 -5.80 -10.76 9.23
C ARG A 19 -4.91 -9.64 9.77
N GLU A 20 -3.82 -9.35 9.06
CA GLU A 20 -2.79 -8.41 9.50
C GLU A 20 -2.54 -7.31 8.46
N THR A 21 -2.28 -6.10 8.95
CA THR A 21 -1.80 -5.00 8.11
C THR A 21 -0.30 -5.12 7.92
N TYR A 22 0.16 -5.01 6.67
CA TYR A 22 1.58 -5.01 6.33
C TYR A 22 1.96 -3.75 5.57
N PHE A 23 3.21 -3.31 5.78
CA PHE A 23 3.77 -2.15 5.12
C PHE A 23 4.39 -2.54 3.77
N ILE A 24 4.03 -1.83 2.71
CA ILE A 24 4.52 -2.12 1.35
C ILE A 24 5.67 -1.20 0.95
N GLY A 25 5.54 0.10 1.18
CA GLY A 25 6.58 1.05 0.79
C GLY A 25 6.24 2.52 0.98
N LEU A 26 7.28 3.36 0.82
CA LEU A 26 7.21 4.83 0.80
C LEU A 26 7.41 5.32 -0.62
N PHE A 27 6.66 6.34 -1.01
CA PHE A 27 6.72 6.97 -2.32
C PHE A 27 6.82 8.48 -2.15
N ALA A 28 7.57 9.14 -3.03
CA ALA A 28 7.75 10.59 -2.98
C ALA A 28 6.49 11.31 -3.46
N THR A 29 5.76 10.74 -4.41
CA THR A 29 4.57 11.35 -5.00
C THR A 29 3.33 10.45 -4.92
N GLU A 30 2.16 11.07 -5.00
CA GLU A 30 0.87 10.35 -5.09
C GLU A 30 0.84 9.43 -6.30
N ALA A 31 1.32 9.92 -7.45
CA ALA A 31 1.32 9.19 -8.71
C ALA A 31 2.13 7.88 -8.62
N GLU A 32 3.29 7.91 -7.96
CA GLU A 32 4.10 6.71 -7.72
C GLU A 32 3.39 5.73 -6.78
N ALA A 33 2.75 6.22 -5.71
CA ALA A 33 1.97 5.38 -4.81
C ALA A 33 0.77 4.74 -5.53
N GLN A 34 0.06 5.49 -6.38
CA GLN A 34 -1.05 4.98 -7.19
C GLN A 34 -0.58 3.94 -8.22
N GLN A 35 0.54 4.17 -8.90
CA GLN A 35 1.14 3.19 -9.80
C GLN A 35 1.47 1.90 -9.06
N ALA A 36 2.06 1.98 -7.86
CA ALA A 36 2.37 0.82 -7.04
C ALA A 36 1.10 0.04 -6.65
N VAL A 37 0.06 0.73 -6.16
CA VAL A 37 -1.23 0.09 -5.83
C VAL A 37 -1.84 -0.60 -7.05
N MET A 38 -1.82 0.04 -8.23
CA MET A 38 -2.35 -0.55 -9.45
C MET A 38 -1.61 -1.85 -9.82
N GLN A 39 -0.27 -1.85 -9.78
CA GLN A 39 0.53 -3.03 -10.08
C GLN A 39 0.30 -4.16 -9.08
N ILE A 40 0.16 -3.83 -7.80
CA ILE A 40 -0.12 -4.82 -6.76
C ILE A 40 -1.52 -5.40 -6.96
N ASN A 41 -2.54 -4.59 -7.18
CA ASN A 41 -3.90 -5.07 -7.46
C ASN A 41 -3.93 -6.02 -8.67
N GLN A 42 -3.28 -5.68 -9.78
CA GLN A 42 -3.17 -6.57 -10.93
C GLN A 42 -2.53 -7.92 -10.58
N ARG A 43 -1.52 -7.91 -9.70
CA ARG A 43 -0.87 -9.13 -9.21
C ARG A 43 -1.82 -9.93 -8.31
N LEU A 44 -2.50 -9.29 -7.37
CA LEU A 44 -3.46 -9.95 -6.48
C LEU A 44 -4.63 -10.56 -7.27
N GLU A 45 -5.13 -9.86 -8.28
CA GLU A 45 -6.17 -10.38 -9.17
C GLU A 45 -5.72 -11.62 -9.96
N LYS A 46 -4.45 -11.66 -10.34
CA LYS A 46 -3.87 -12.77 -11.10
C LYS A 46 -3.52 -13.99 -10.24
N TYR A 47 -3.10 -13.78 -8.99
CA TYR A 47 -2.47 -14.82 -8.17
C TYR A 47 -3.24 -15.17 -6.89
N GLN A 48 -4.26 -14.39 -6.50
CA GLN A 48 -5.09 -14.67 -5.32
C GLN A 48 -6.56 -14.88 -5.70
N ASP A 49 -7.15 -15.88 -5.04
CA ASP A 49 -8.57 -16.14 -5.06
C ASP A 49 -9.36 -14.94 -4.56
N ALA A 50 -10.53 -14.69 -5.17
CA ALA A 50 -11.34 -13.52 -4.86
C ALA A 50 -11.75 -13.44 -3.37
N GLU A 51 -11.95 -14.59 -2.72
CA GLU A 51 -12.40 -14.68 -1.31
C GLU A 51 -11.28 -14.42 -0.30
N LEU A 52 -10.02 -14.62 -0.68
CA LEU A 52 -8.85 -14.42 0.17
C LEU A 52 -7.98 -13.25 -0.31
N ARG A 53 -8.51 -12.42 -1.21
CA ARG A 53 -7.73 -11.36 -1.83
C ARG A 53 -7.37 -10.29 -0.81
N ASP A 54 -6.10 -9.91 -0.82
CA ASP A 54 -5.61 -8.81 0.00
C ASP A 54 -6.20 -7.47 -0.45
N SER A 55 -6.28 -6.52 0.47
CA SER A 55 -6.66 -5.14 0.18
C SER A 55 -5.45 -4.23 0.28
N VAL A 56 -5.36 -3.21 -0.57
CA VAL A 56 -4.23 -2.28 -0.61
C VAL A 56 -4.73 -0.85 -0.69
N TRP A 57 -4.15 0.05 0.10
CA TRP A 57 -4.52 1.46 0.14
C TRP A 57 -3.32 2.38 0.32
N ILE A 58 -3.55 3.65 -0.01
CA ILE A 58 -2.58 4.73 0.09
C ILE A 58 -2.92 5.57 1.32
N VAL A 59 -1.91 5.92 2.10
CA VAL A 59 -2.00 6.89 3.19
C VAL A 59 -1.23 8.15 2.76
N PRO A 60 -1.90 9.31 2.68
CA PRO A 60 -1.25 10.55 2.29
C PRO A 60 -0.22 10.99 3.33
N PRO A 61 0.80 11.77 2.92
CA PRO A 61 1.73 12.38 3.85
C PRO A 61 0.97 13.25 4.84
N THR A 62 1.34 13.16 6.12
CA THR A 62 0.71 13.98 7.17
C THR A 62 1.46 15.29 7.19
N THR A 63 0.93 16.30 6.50
CA THR A 63 1.39 17.68 6.65
C THR A 63 0.98 18.14 8.04
N ALA A 64 1.96 18.41 8.91
CA ALA A 64 1.74 19.02 10.22
C ALA A 64 1.33 20.50 10.07
#